data_AF-A0A7V0JHK1-F1
#
_entry.id   AF-A0A7V0JHK1-F1
#
_cell.length_a   1.000
_cell.length_b   1.000
_cell.length_c   1.000
_cell.angle_alpha   90.00
_cell.angle_beta   90.00
_cell.angle_gamma   90.00
#
_symmetry.space_group_name_H-M   'P 1'
#
loop_
_entity.id
_entity.type
_entity.pdbx_description
1 polymer ?
#
loop_
_entity_poly.entity_id
_entity_poly.type
_entity_poly.pdbx_seq_one_letter_code
_entity_poly.pdbx_strand_id
1 'polypeptide(L)'
;MRFKWLTTIAMPFVFLFFMGCEGPEGQKGEQGEAGPQGPAAPEYTYLGDDANTCNHCHGENVSMWMGTGHHEAYDALAAIGQNEDPYCLQCHTTGWDSEVTYEGDEPIITPGPDLYGFDDYWPPETAEDSMRIEALKNVQCESCHGSMGPTIYDHSPTLNWTTRLISGEESSMCVKCHEQVEEWHESGHGSVLETHDMTIEEFNEEWNAFSSCWECHTAEGFASLYDSYWAAEGRPEEAHLIGCQTCHDPH
;
A
#
# COMPACT_ATOMS: atom_id res chain seq x y z
N MET A 1 38.42 -49.69 36.02
CA MET A 1 39.41 -48.91 35.24
C MET A 1 39.54 -49.51 33.84
N ARG A 2 38.89 -48.91 32.83
CA ARG A 2 39.16 -49.15 31.41
C ARG A 2 38.94 -47.85 30.66
N PHE A 3 40.02 -47.10 30.43
CA PHE A 3 40.05 -45.89 29.63
C PHE A 3 39.92 -46.28 28.15
N LYS A 4 38.86 -45.82 27.48
CA LYS A 4 38.75 -45.87 26.03
C LYS A 4 39.41 -44.61 25.46
N TRP A 5 40.49 -44.79 24.71
CA TRP A 5 41.11 -43.73 23.92
C TRP A 5 40.28 -43.50 22.66
N LEU A 6 39.69 -42.32 22.50
CA LEU A 6 39.18 -41.84 21.22
C LEU A 6 40.34 -41.15 20.50
N THR A 7 40.85 -41.78 19.45
CA THR A 7 41.76 -41.16 18.48
C THR A 7 40.96 -40.21 17.60
N THR A 8 41.11 -38.91 17.84
CA THR A 8 40.60 -37.84 16.98
C THR A 8 41.51 -37.78 15.74
N ILE A 9 40.99 -38.19 14.58
CA ILE A 9 41.65 -37.97 13.29
C ILE A 9 41.35 -36.52 12.89
N ALA A 10 42.34 -35.64 13.03
CA ALA A 10 42.27 -34.29 12.47
C ALA A 10 42.43 -34.38 10.95
N MET A 11 41.33 -34.20 10.21
CA MET A 11 41.40 -33.95 8.76
C MET A 11 42.00 -32.55 8.54
N PRO A 12 43.11 -32.41 7.81
CA PRO A 12 43.60 -31.10 7.43
C PRO A 12 42.62 -30.49 6.43
N PHE A 13 41.94 -29.42 6.84
CA PHE A 13 41.23 -28.54 5.91
C PHE A 13 42.27 -27.89 5.00
N VAL A 14 42.39 -28.42 3.78
CA VAL A 14 43.14 -27.77 2.70
C VAL A 14 42.28 -26.58 2.25
N PHE A 15 42.58 -25.39 2.77
CA PHE A 15 42.08 -24.14 2.21
C PHE A 15 42.71 -23.95 0.83
N LEU A 16 41.98 -24.36 -0.21
CA LEU A 16 42.25 -23.87 -1.56
C LEU A 16 41.88 -22.38 -1.59
N PHE A 17 42.89 -21.53 -1.43
CA PHE A 17 42.80 -20.12 -1.83
C PHE A 17 42.65 -20.09 -3.36
N PHE A 18 41.41 -19.98 -3.83
CA PHE A 18 41.14 -19.50 -5.18
C PHE A 18 41.49 -18.01 -5.22
N MET A 19 42.77 -17.70 -5.43
CA MET A 19 43.16 -16.40 -5.99
C MET A 19 42.68 -16.37 -7.45
N GLY A 20 41.39 -16.14 -7.63
CA GLY A 20 40.88 -15.63 -8.89
C GLY A 20 41.50 -14.26 -9.10
N CYS A 21 42.27 -14.09 -10.17
CA CYS A 21 42.64 -12.76 -10.61
C CYS A 21 41.36 -12.01 -10.98
N GLU A 22 40.90 -11.11 -10.13
CA GLU A 22 39.87 -10.14 -10.48
C GLU A 22 40.47 -9.25 -11.56
N GLY A 23 40.14 -9.55 -12.82
CA GLY A 23 40.41 -8.67 -13.94
C GLY A 23 39.62 -7.37 -13.74
N PRO A 24 40.12 -6.23 -14.23
CA PRO A 24 39.36 -4.99 -14.20
C PRO A 24 38.00 -5.21 -14.86
N GLU A 25 36.96 -4.73 -14.20
CA GLU A 25 35.60 -4.76 -14.72
C GLU A 25 35.60 -4.16 -16.14
N GLY A 26 35.06 -4.91 -17.10
CA GLY A 26 34.97 -4.46 -18.49
C GLY A 26 34.16 -3.16 -18.54
N GLN A 27 34.49 -2.27 -19.46
CA GLN A 27 33.72 -1.03 -19.64
C GLN A 27 32.25 -1.39 -19.87
N LYS A 28 31.36 -0.78 -19.09
CA LYS A 28 29.91 -0.89 -19.27
C LYS A 28 29.60 -0.55 -20.73
N GLY A 29 28.95 -1.46 -21.43
CA GLY A 29 28.53 -1.25 -22.81
C GLY A 29 27.69 0.02 -22.93
N GLU A 30 27.73 0.66 -24.10
CA GLU A 30 26.89 1.81 -24.38
C GLU A 30 25.41 1.43 -24.20
N GLN A 31 24.63 2.30 -23.56
CA GLN A 31 23.20 2.10 -23.42
C GLN A 31 22.59 2.08 -24.82
N GLY A 32 21.84 1.03 -25.13
CA GLY A 32 21.14 0.91 -26.42
C GLY A 32 20.21 2.08 -26.66
N GLU A 33 19.91 2.35 -27.92
CA GLU A 33 18.94 3.38 -28.30
C GLU A 33 17.61 3.15 -27.59
N ALA A 34 17.03 4.23 -27.06
CA ALA A 34 15.69 4.17 -26.47
C ALA A 34 14.71 3.65 -27.53
N GLY A 35 13.87 2.69 -27.14
CA GLY A 35 12.80 2.20 -28.01
C GLY A 35 11.86 3.33 -28.43
N PRO A 36 11.08 3.15 -29.51
CA PRO A 36 10.05 4.11 -29.88
C PRO A 36 9.09 4.34 -28.70
N GLN A 37 8.70 5.59 -28.47
CA GLN A 37 7.69 5.92 -27.48
C GLN A 37 6.39 5.18 -27.84
N GLY A 38 5.89 4.35 -26.92
CA GLY A 38 4.58 3.71 -27.06
C GLY A 38 3.45 4.73 -27.16
N PRO A 39 2.21 4.29 -27.45
CA PRO A 39 1.05 5.17 -27.30
C PRO A 39 1.03 5.75 -25.87
N ALA A 40 0.54 6.99 -25.72
CA ALA A 40 0.33 7.55 -24.40
C ALA A 40 -0.64 6.63 -23.65
N ALA A 41 -0.19 6.07 -22.52
CA ALA A 41 -1.08 5.36 -21.63
C ALA A 41 -2.05 6.38 -21.00
N PRO A 42 -3.27 5.98 -20.64
CA PRO A 42 -4.21 6.81 -19.90
C PRO A 42 -3.66 7.24 -18.55
N GLU A 43 -4.19 8.36 -18.07
CA GLU A 43 -3.79 8.98 -16.82
C GLU A 43 -4.00 8.06 -15.62
N TYR A 44 -5.05 7.23 -15.66
CA TYR A 44 -5.32 6.18 -14.67
C TYR A 44 -5.01 4.83 -15.29
N THR A 45 -4.05 4.12 -14.70
CA THR A 45 -3.68 2.77 -15.12
C THR A 45 -3.37 1.96 -13.87
N TYR A 46 -4.31 1.10 -13.47
CA TYR A 46 -4.09 0.12 -12.44
C TYR A 46 -3.25 -1.03 -12.99
N LEU A 47 -2.12 -1.33 -12.38
CA LEU A 47 -1.30 -2.48 -12.74
C LEU A 47 -1.95 -3.78 -12.25
N GLY A 48 -2.42 -3.77 -11.00
CA GLY A 48 -2.70 -5.01 -10.27
C GLY A 48 -1.42 -5.83 -10.16
N ASP A 49 -1.51 -7.12 -10.50
CA ASP A 49 -0.42 -8.09 -10.60
C ASP A 49 0.10 -8.73 -9.31
N ASP A 50 -0.70 -8.69 -8.25
CA ASP A 50 -0.34 -9.26 -6.94
C ASP A 50 0.94 -8.62 -6.38
N ALA A 51 1.05 -7.30 -6.58
CA ALA A 51 2.18 -6.46 -6.20
C ALA A 51 3.54 -6.87 -6.79
N ASN A 52 3.58 -7.70 -7.83
CA ASN A 52 4.80 -8.14 -8.49
C ASN A 52 5.63 -6.95 -9.00
N THR A 53 4.98 -6.01 -9.69
CA THR A 53 5.67 -4.81 -10.19
C THR A 53 6.17 -3.94 -9.03
N CYS A 54 5.35 -3.75 -7.99
CA CYS A 54 5.70 -2.97 -6.81
C CYS A 54 6.89 -3.57 -6.03
N ASN A 55 6.95 -4.91 -5.95
CA ASN A 55 7.97 -5.67 -5.22
C ASN A 55 9.40 -5.43 -5.74
N HIS A 56 9.55 -5.00 -7.00
CA HIS A 56 10.87 -4.70 -7.56
C HIS A 56 11.62 -3.61 -6.76
N CYS A 57 10.87 -2.63 -6.24
CA CYS A 57 11.42 -1.50 -5.49
C CYS A 57 10.96 -1.47 -4.02
N HIS A 58 9.76 -1.97 -3.72
CA HIS A 58 9.10 -1.88 -2.41
C HIS A 58 8.98 -3.25 -1.72
N GLY A 59 9.98 -4.12 -1.85
CA GLY A 59 9.86 -5.53 -1.45
C GLY A 59 9.60 -5.77 0.04
N GLU A 60 10.05 -4.88 0.93
CA GLU A 60 9.71 -4.97 2.36
C GLU A 60 8.21 -4.74 2.58
N ASN A 61 7.66 -3.65 2.05
CA ASN A 61 6.22 -3.34 2.14
C ASN A 61 5.36 -4.42 1.48
N VAL A 62 5.78 -4.95 0.31
CA VAL A 62 5.06 -6.05 -0.33
C VAL A 62 5.08 -7.31 0.54
N SER A 63 6.22 -7.63 1.16
CA SER A 63 6.31 -8.78 2.05
C SER A 63 5.45 -8.64 3.29
N MET A 64 5.27 -7.42 3.80
CA MET A 64 4.33 -7.17 4.89
C MET A 64 2.90 -7.35 4.36
N TRP A 65 2.54 -6.66 3.26
CA TRP A 65 1.18 -6.65 2.70
C TRP A 65 0.64 -8.06 2.41
N MET A 66 1.51 -8.95 1.90
CA MET A 66 1.19 -10.37 1.68
C MET A 66 0.79 -11.12 2.96
N GLY A 67 1.13 -10.60 4.14
CA GLY A 67 0.73 -11.11 5.44
C GLY A 67 -0.63 -10.60 5.93
N THR A 68 -1.27 -9.67 5.19
CA THR A 68 -2.56 -9.07 5.56
C THR A 68 -3.73 -9.77 4.89
N GLY A 69 -4.94 -9.55 5.44
CA GLY A 69 -6.17 -10.02 4.79
C GLY A 69 -6.49 -9.28 3.48
N HIS A 70 -5.83 -8.16 3.18
CA HIS A 70 -6.03 -7.41 1.93
C HIS A 70 -5.51 -8.20 0.72
N HIS A 71 -4.37 -8.89 0.88
CA HIS A 71 -3.79 -9.78 -0.14
C HIS A 71 -4.71 -10.95 -0.52
N GLU A 72 -5.56 -11.42 0.40
CA GLU A 72 -6.47 -12.55 0.19
C GLU A 72 -7.95 -12.12 0.05
N ALA A 73 -8.22 -10.82 -0.09
CA ALA A 73 -9.57 -10.29 0.05
C ALA A 73 -10.58 -10.87 -0.96
N TYR A 74 -10.23 -10.96 -2.24
CA TYR A 74 -11.08 -11.55 -3.28
C TYR A 74 -11.20 -13.07 -3.08
N ASP A 75 -10.09 -13.72 -2.75
CA ASP A 75 -10.06 -15.17 -2.54
C ASP A 75 -10.96 -15.60 -1.39
N ALA A 76 -11.04 -14.78 -0.34
CA ALA A 76 -11.99 -14.97 0.76
C ALA A 76 -13.45 -14.92 0.29
N LEU A 77 -13.80 -14.01 -0.64
CA LEU A 77 -15.14 -14.00 -1.26
C LEU A 77 -15.38 -15.23 -2.11
N ALA A 78 -14.38 -15.65 -2.89
CA ALA A 78 -14.49 -16.82 -3.75
C ALA A 78 -14.73 -18.10 -2.94
N ALA A 79 -14.12 -18.20 -1.76
CA ALA A 79 -14.33 -19.31 -0.84
C ALA A 79 -15.78 -19.44 -0.33
N ILE A 80 -16.54 -18.33 -0.32
CA ILE A 80 -17.96 -18.31 0.10
C ILE A 80 -18.93 -18.09 -1.06
N GLY A 81 -18.44 -18.03 -2.30
CA GLY A 81 -19.26 -17.86 -3.50
C GLY A 81 -19.84 -16.45 -3.67
N GLN A 82 -19.16 -15.42 -3.14
CA GLN A 82 -19.58 -14.01 -3.24
C GLN A 82 -18.69 -13.18 -4.18
N ASN A 83 -17.78 -13.82 -4.89
CA ASN A 83 -16.84 -13.17 -5.81
C ASN A 83 -17.44 -12.76 -7.17
N GLU A 84 -18.76 -12.84 -7.29
CA GLU A 84 -19.52 -12.32 -8.43
C GLU A 84 -20.48 -11.18 -8.03
N ASP A 85 -20.61 -10.88 -6.74
CA ASP A 85 -21.49 -9.83 -6.24
C ASP A 85 -20.77 -8.46 -6.35
N PRO A 86 -21.24 -7.53 -7.21
CA PRO A 86 -20.63 -6.21 -7.37
C PRO A 86 -20.53 -5.44 -6.04
N TYR A 87 -21.47 -5.66 -5.11
CA TYR A 87 -21.44 -5.01 -3.81
C TYR A 87 -20.24 -5.50 -2.97
N CYS A 88 -19.87 -6.78 -3.08
CA CYS A 88 -18.68 -7.30 -2.43
C CYS A 88 -17.40 -6.90 -3.19
N LEU A 89 -17.44 -6.91 -4.52
CA LEU A 89 -16.27 -6.62 -5.35
C LEU A 89 -15.75 -5.20 -5.19
N GLN A 90 -16.61 -4.22 -4.90
CA GLN A 90 -16.20 -2.82 -4.70
C GLN A 90 -15.15 -2.62 -3.59
N CYS A 91 -15.14 -3.52 -2.59
CA CYS A 91 -14.21 -3.46 -1.46
C CYS A 91 -13.10 -4.52 -1.53
N HIS A 92 -13.28 -5.58 -2.32
CA HIS A 92 -12.41 -6.77 -2.32
C HIS A 92 -11.57 -6.89 -3.61
N THR A 93 -11.54 -5.85 -4.43
CA THR A 93 -10.75 -5.77 -5.67
C THR A 93 -9.96 -4.47 -5.74
N THR A 94 -9.07 -4.38 -6.72
CA THR A 94 -8.24 -3.20 -6.96
C THR A 94 -8.82 -2.35 -8.09
N GLY A 95 -8.97 -1.05 -7.83
CA GLY A 95 -9.42 -0.09 -8.83
C GLY A 95 -10.91 -0.16 -9.14
N TRP A 96 -11.76 -0.67 -8.24
CA TRP A 96 -13.21 -0.51 -8.41
C TRP A 96 -13.64 0.88 -7.98
N ASP A 97 -14.19 1.70 -8.86
CA ASP A 97 -14.59 3.09 -8.56
C ASP A 97 -16.04 3.43 -8.98
N SER A 98 -16.74 2.49 -9.60
CA SER A 98 -18.17 2.56 -9.86
C SER A 98 -19.02 2.47 -8.57
N GLU A 99 -20.09 3.26 -8.51
CA GLU A 99 -21.06 3.20 -7.40
C GLU A 99 -21.93 1.95 -7.48
N VAL A 100 -22.02 1.22 -6.36
CA VAL A 100 -22.87 0.03 -6.21
C VAL A 100 -23.69 0.15 -4.92
N THR A 101 -24.94 -0.33 -4.94
CA THR A 101 -25.79 -0.40 -3.74
C THR A 101 -25.99 -1.85 -3.28
N TYR A 102 -26.28 -2.06 -2.00
CA TYR A 102 -26.45 -3.38 -1.37
C TYR A 102 -27.56 -4.24 -2.02
N GLU A 103 -28.44 -3.67 -2.85
CA GLU A 103 -29.54 -4.42 -3.47
C GLU A 103 -29.08 -5.34 -4.64
N GLY A 104 -27.78 -5.43 -4.92
CA GLY A 104 -27.08 -6.62 -5.46
C GLY A 104 -27.35 -7.03 -6.93
N ASP A 105 -28.49 -6.63 -7.50
CA ASP A 105 -28.88 -6.98 -8.87
C ASP A 105 -28.84 -5.78 -9.83
N GLU A 106 -28.57 -4.57 -9.32
CA GLU A 106 -28.55 -3.37 -10.15
C GLU A 106 -27.22 -3.24 -10.90
N PRO A 107 -27.24 -3.02 -12.22
CA PRO A 107 -26.03 -2.83 -13.00
C PRO A 107 -25.25 -1.60 -12.52
N ILE A 108 -23.95 -1.54 -12.79
CA ILE A 108 -23.17 -0.30 -12.64
C ILE A 108 -23.88 0.81 -13.42
N ILE A 109 -24.48 1.76 -12.69
CA ILE A 109 -25.34 2.80 -13.27
C ILE A 109 -24.50 4.01 -13.69
N THR A 110 -23.44 4.26 -12.94
CA THR A 110 -22.48 5.34 -13.15
C THR A 110 -21.09 4.71 -13.17
N PRO A 111 -20.49 4.50 -14.36
CA PRO A 111 -19.09 4.11 -14.45
C PRO A 111 -18.23 5.15 -13.73
N GLY A 112 -17.24 4.67 -12.99
CA GLY A 112 -16.29 5.54 -12.31
C GLY A 112 -15.44 6.36 -13.29
N PRO A 113 -14.79 7.44 -12.79
CA PRO A 113 -13.95 8.30 -13.61
C PRO A 113 -12.59 7.69 -13.99
N ASP A 114 -12.10 6.70 -13.23
CA ASP A 114 -10.83 6.05 -13.49
C ASP A 114 -10.94 5.10 -14.69
N LEU A 115 -9.79 4.78 -15.27
CA LEU A 115 -9.70 3.83 -16.38
C LEU A 115 -8.86 2.63 -15.97
N TYR A 116 -9.26 1.49 -16.51
CA TYR A 116 -8.63 0.19 -16.32
C TYR A 116 -8.67 -0.33 -14.88
N GLY A 117 -9.68 0.09 -14.13
CA GLY A 117 -10.10 -0.48 -12.86
C GLY A 117 -10.70 -1.89 -12.99
N PHE A 118 -10.98 -2.57 -11.88
CA PHE A 118 -11.56 -3.93 -11.93
C PHE A 118 -12.94 -3.93 -12.60
N ASP A 119 -13.75 -2.94 -12.24
CA ASP A 119 -15.12 -2.73 -12.71
C ASP A 119 -15.20 -2.44 -14.21
N ASP A 120 -14.17 -1.84 -14.82
CA ASP A 120 -14.10 -1.64 -16.28
C ASP A 120 -14.06 -2.95 -17.08
N TYR A 121 -13.65 -4.04 -16.45
CA TYR A 121 -13.55 -5.36 -17.07
C TYR A 121 -14.66 -6.31 -16.57
N TRP A 122 -15.55 -5.85 -15.69
CA TRP A 122 -16.55 -6.68 -15.03
C TRP A 122 -17.98 -6.37 -15.50
N PRO A 123 -18.78 -7.38 -15.89
CA PRO A 123 -18.40 -8.78 -16.10
C PRO A 123 -17.52 -8.95 -17.35
N PRO A 124 -16.65 -9.98 -17.42
CA PRO A 124 -15.75 -10.15 -18.55
C PRO A 124 -16.50 -10.48 -19.84
N GLU A 125 -16.28 -9.70 -20.90
CA GLU A 125 -16.81 -9.96 -22.24
C GLU A 125 -15.77 -10.63 -23.14
N THR A 126 -14.49 -10.43 -22.84
CA THR A 126 -13.35 -10.92 -23.62
C THR A 126 -12.37 -11.72 -22.77
N ALA A 127 -11.45 -12.42 -23.45
CA ALA A 127 -10.33 -13.09 -22.79
C ALA A 127 -9.35 -12.10 -22.15
N GLU A 128 -9.23 -10.90 -22.72
CA GLU A 128 -8.40 -9.83 -22.17
C GLU A 128 -9.01 -9.30 -20.86
N ASP A 129 -10.32 -9.11 -20.81
CA ASP A 129 -11.04 -8.70 -19.60
C ASP A 129 -10.83 -9.72 -18.48
N SER A 130 -10.90 -11.02 -18.80
CA SER A 130 -10.64 -12.08 -17.83
C SER A 130 -9.21 -12.04 -17.29
N MET A 131 -8.22 -11.72 -18.13
CA MET A 131 -6.83 -11.56 -17.70
C MET A 131 -6.64 -10.32 -16.82
N ARG A 132 -7.34 -9.23 -17.13
CA ARG A 132 -7.29 -7.99 -16.34
C ARG A 132 -7.98 -8.15 -14.99
N ILE A 133 -9.14 -8.81 -14.94
CA ILE A 133 -9.79 -9.22 -13.70
C ILE A 133 -8.85 -10.03 -12.83
N GLU A 134 -8.16 -11.03 -13.40
CA GLU A 134 -7.21 -11.84 -12.63
C GLU A 134 -6.09 -11.00 -12.01
N ALA A 135 -5.54 -10.05 -12.78
CA ALA A 135 -4.51 -9.16 -12.30
C ALA A 135 -5.00 -8.21 -11.19
N LEU A 136 -6.28 -7.83 -11.18
CA LEU A 136 -6.86 -6.83 -10.27
C LEU A 136 -7.62 -7.43 -9.08
N LYS A 137 -7.54 -8.75 -8.88
CA LYS A 137 -8.08 -9.40 -7.69
C LYS A 137 -7.41 -8.90 -6.41
N ASN A 138 -8.13 -9.01 -5.30
CA ASN A 138 -7.69 -8.62 -3.97
C ASN A 138 -7.51 -7.10 -3.82
N VAL A 139 -7.29 -6.66 -2.58
CA VAL A 139 -7.00 -5.26 -2.27
C VAL A 139 -5.49 -5.07 -2.35
N GLN A 140 -5.01 -4.53 -3.47
CA GLN A 140 -3.59 -4.36 -3.74
C GLN A 140 -3.12 -2.94 -3.42
N CYS A 141 -1.82 -2.67 -3.67
CA CYS A 141 -1.19 -1.38 -3.37
C CYS A 141 -2.00 -0.19 -3.91
N GLU A 142 -2.51 -0.30 -5.12
CA GLU A 142 -3.21 0.79 -5.82
C GLU A 142 -4.62 1.07 -5.25
N SER A 143 -5.19 0.18 -4.43
CA SER A 143 -6.43 0.46 -3.68
C SER A 143 -6.24 1.57 -2.65
N CYS A 144 -5.00 1.77 -2.19
CA CYS A 144 -4.62 2.83 -1.27
C CYS A 144 -3.81 3.92 -1.99
N HIS A 145 -2.80 3.53 -2.76
CA HIS A 145 -1.86 4.45 -3.38
C HIS A 145 -2.39 5.10 -4.67
N GLY A 146 -3.58 4.71 -5.13
CA GLY A 146 -4.09 5.09 -6.43
C GLY A 146 -3.36 4.38 -7.57
N SER A 147 -3.83 4.58 -8.79
CA SER A 147 -3.25 3.95 -9.97
C SER A 147 -1.80 4.38 -10.23
N MET A 148 -1.02 3.53 -10.88
CA MET A 148 0.36 3.86 -11.29
C MET A 148 0.43 5.05 -12.26
N GLY A 149 -0.60 5.21 -13.09
CA GLY A 149 -0.61 6.15 -14.20
C GLY A 149 0.21 5.67 -15.40
N PRO A 150 0.50 6.55 -16.37
CA PRO A 150 0.95 6.12 -17.68
C PRO A 150 2.40 5.62 -17.73
N THR A 151 3.23 6.03 -16.76
CA THR A 151 4.58 5.51 -16.58
C THR A 151 4.91 5.39 -15.11
N ILE A 152 5.94 4.60 -14.79
CA ILE A 152 6.39 4.43 -13.41
C ILE A 152 6.87 5.73 -12.74
N TYR A 153 7.18 6.76 -13.53
CA TYR A 153 7.63 8.06 -13.04
C TYR A 153 6.48 9.02 -12.76
N ASP A 154 5.29 8.71 -13.28
CA ASP A 154 4.07 9.49 -13.06
C ASP A 154 3.31 8.98 -11.83
N HIS A 155 3.72 7.84 -11.27
CA HIS A 155 3.18 7.33 -10.02
C HIS A 155 3.51 8.30 -8.88
N SER A 156 2.51 9.09 -8.53
CA SER A 156 2.52 10.00 -7.41
C SER A 156 1.46 9.53 -6.42
N PRO A 157 1.78 8.53 -5.58
CA PRO A 157 0.79 7.99 -4.68
C PRO A 157 0.33 9.08 -3.73
N THR A 158 -0.97 9.41 -3.78
CA THR A 158 -1.55 10.39 -2.88
C THR A 158 -1.71 9.71 -1.52
N LEU A 159 -0.63 9.69 -0.73
CA LEU A 159 -0.66 9.18 0.62
C LEU A 159 -1.45 10.14 1.49
N ASN A 160 -2.68 9.77 1.85
CA ASN A 160 -3.39 10.45 2.92
C ASN A 160 -3.20 9.63 4.21
N TRP A 161 -2.24 10.05 5.04
CA TRP A 161 -1.93 9.44 6.35
C TRP A 161 -3.01 9.68 7.41
N THR A 162 -4.16 10.22 7.02
CA THR A 162 -5.26 10.58 7.91
C THR A 162 -6.60 10.18 7.36
N THR A 163 -7.50 9.82 8.25
CA THR A 163 -8.90 10.24 8.12
C THR A 163 -8.90 11.76 8.25
N ARG A 164 -8.90 12.45 7.11
CA ARG A 164 -8.68 13.90 7.02
C ARG A 164 -10.02 14.59 6.82
N LEU A 165 -10.38 15.54 7.67
CA LEU A 165 -11.47 16.48 7.40
C LEU A 165 -10.99 17.47 6.32
N ILE A 166 -11.33 17.24 5.05
CA ILE A 166 -11.10 18.18 3.96
C ILE A 166 -12.40 18.96 3.72
N SER A 167 -12.39 20.27 3.95
CA SER A 167 -13.57 21.13 3.73
C SER A 167 -14.85 20.72 4.49
N GLY A 168 -14.69 20.01 5.63
CA GLY A 168 -15.80 19.46 6.41
C GLY A 168 -16.22 18.05 6.01
N GLU A 169 -15.47 17.38 5.13
CA GLU A 169 -15.69 15.97 4.74
C GLU A 169 -14.51 15.10 5.14
N GLU A 170 -14.79 14.03 5.87
CA GLU A 170 -13.80 13.06 6.35
C GLU A 170 -13.38 12.16 5.20
N SER A 171 -12.09 12.19 4.84
CA SER A 171 -11.52 11.36 3.79
C SER A 171 -10.42 10.51 4.39
N SER A 172 -10.71 9.23 4.58
CA SER A 172 -9.69 8.18 4.68
C SER A 172 -9.94 7.18 3.56
N MET A 173 -8.87 6.67 2.95
CA MET A 173 -8.99 5.60 1.95
C MET A 173 -9.65 4.33 2.52
N CYS A 174 -9.57 4.13 3.84
CA CYS A 174 -10.15 2.98 4.51
C CYS A 174 -11.69 3.04 4.48
N VAL A 175 -12.29 4.24 4.51
CA VAL A 175 -13.74 4.44 4.69
C VAL A 175 -14.53 4.08 3.43
N LYS A 176 -13.85 3.90 2.29
CA LYS A 176 -14.42 3.31 1.09
C LYS A 176 -14.91 1.88 1.34
N CYS A 177 -14.26 1.15 2.24
CA CYS A 177 -14.53 -0.26 2.51
C CYS A 177 -14.90 -0.55 3.97
N HIS A 178 -14.46 0.28 4.91
CA HIS A 178 -14.58 0.07 6.35
C HIS A 178 -15.56 1.05 7.00
N GLU A 179 -16.61 0.52 7.63
CA GLU A 179 -17.64 1.30 8.33
C GLU A 179 -17.20 1.80 9.72
N GLN A 180 -15.99 1.47 10.19
CA GLN A 180 -15.48 1.85 11.51
C GLN A 180 -15.16 3.36 11.64
N VAL A 181 -15.41 4.15 10.60
CA VAL A 181 -15.18 5.60 10.58
C VAL A 181 -15.94 6.29 11.71
N GLU A 182 -17.23 5.98 11.90
CA GLU A 182 -18.05 6.61 12.94
C GLU A 182 -17.48 6.34 14.35
N GLU A 183 -17.02 5.11 14.61
CA GLU A 183 -16.38 4.76 15.88
C GLU A 183 -15.09 5.56 16.11
N TRP A 184 -14.29 5.76 15.05
CA TRP A 184 -13.10 6.59 15.13
C TRP A 184 -13.47 8.07 15.39
N HIS A 185 -14.53 8.60 14.77
CA HIS A 185 -15.03 9.95 15.00
C HIS A 185 -15.49 10.19 16.43
N GLU A 186 -16.21 9.23 17.01
CA GLU A 186 -16.65 9.30 18.40
C GLU A 186 -15.50 9.11 19.41
N SER A 187 -14.33 8.66 18.94
CA SER A 187 -13.16 8.46 19.79
C SER A 187 -12.42 9.77 20.09
N GLY A 188 -11.65 9.77 21.18
CA GLY A 188 -10.78 10.90 21.51
C GLY A 188 -9.67 11.18 20.48
N HIS A 189 -9.39 10.25 19.57
CA HIS A 189 -8.43 10.45 18.48
C HIS A 189 -9.06 11.22 17.29
N GLY A 190 -10.33 10.98 16.99
CA GLY A 190 -11.07 11.73 15.97
C GLY A 190 -11.47 13.13 16.41
N SER A 191 -11.64 13.35 17.72
CA SER A 191 -12.12 14.61 18.28
C SER A 191 -11.01 15.57 18.76
N VAL A 192 -9.73 15.32 18.45
CA VAL A 192 -8.60 16.13 18.98
C VAL A 192 -8.77 17.61 18.65
N LEU A 193 -9.01 17.95 17.38
CA LEU A 193 -9.17 19.33 16.94
C LEU A 193 -10.39 20.01 17.56
N GLU A 194 -11.54 19.31 17.60
CA GLU A 194 -12.77 19.84 18.21
C GLU A 194 -12.61 20.08 19.71
N THR A 195 -11.98 19.14 20.43
CA THR A 195 -11.75 19.25 21.88
C THR A 195 -10.87 20.44 22.23
N HIS A 196 -10.00 20.85 21.30
CA HIS A 196 -9.09 21.97 21.44
C HIS A 196 -9.56 23.26 20.76
N ASP A 197 -10.75 23.29 20.15
CA ASP A 197 -11.32 24.44 19.43
C ASP A 197 -10.35 25.04 18.41
N MET A 198 -9.77 24.18 17.56
CA MET A 198 -8.74 24.55 16.60
C MET A 198 -8.90 23.87 15.23
N THR A 199 -8.33 24.47 14.18
CA THR A 199 -8.20 23.84 12.86
C THR A 199 -6.89 23.05 12.74
N ILE A 200 -6.76 22.25 11.66
CA ILE A 200 -5.52 21.55 11.37
C ILE A 200 -4.37 22.51 11.01
N GLU A 201 -4.69 23.64 10.38
CA GLU A 201 -3.72 24.70 10.09
C GLU A 201 -3.22 25.35 11.39
N GLU A 202 -4.12 25.70 12.30
CA GLU A 202 -3.78 26.24 13.62
C GLU A 202 -2.96 25.23 14.44
N PHE A 203 -3.30 23.94 14.37
CA PHE A 203 -2.52 22.87 14.98
C PHE A 203 -1.09 22.81 14.40
N ASN A 204 -0.94 22.88 13.08
CA ASN A 204 0.37 22.85 12.42
C ASN A 204 1.22 24.10 12.73
N GLU A 205 0.61 25.28 12.80
CA GLU A 205 1.31 26.53 13.09
C GLU A 205 1.70 26.66 14.56
N GLU A 206 0.80 26.30 15.49
CA GLU A 206 0.99 26.53 16.91
C GLU A 206 1.54 25.31 17.65
N TRP A 207 1.13 24.09 17.28
CA TRP A 207 1.29 22.89 18.11
C TRP A 207 2.29 21.86 17.57
N ASN A 208 2.51 21.80 16.26
CA ASN A 208 3.57 20.98 15.66
C ASN A 208 4.97 21.37 16.19
N ALA A 209 5.13 22.63 16.61
CA ALA A 209 6.36 23.13 17.22
C ALA A 209 6.61 22.59 18.65
N PHE A 210 5.57 22.22 19.41
CA PHE A 210 5.72 21.73 20.79
C PHE A 210 5.95 20.22 20.85
N SER A 211 7.11 19.80 21.37
CA SER A 211 7.53 18.39 21.39
C SER A 211 6.56 17.46 22.12
N SER A 212 5.95 17.93 23.21
CA SER A 212 5.09 17.09 24.05
C SER A 212 3.72 16.80 23.46
N CYS A 213 3.25 17.61 22.51
CA CYS A 213 1.92 17.47 21.91
C CYS A 213 2.00 16.64 20.64
N TRP A 214 3.04 16.89 19.83
CA TRP A 214 3.29 16.17 18.59
C TRP A 214 3.36 14.65 18.80
N GLU A 215 4.12 14.16 19.79
CA GLU A 215 4.33 12.72 20.03
C GLU A 215 3.02 11.94 20.22
N CYS A 216 1.96 12.58 20.70
CA CYS A 216 0.71 11.93 21.09
C CYS A 216 -0.50 12.33 20.22
N HIS A 217 -0.44 13.41 19.45
CA HIS A 217 -1.59 13.92 18.69
C HIS A 217 -1.39 13.86 17.18
N THR A 218 -0.24 13.37 16.71
CA THR A 218 0.04 13.19 15.28
C THR A 218 0.41 11.74 14.97
N ALA A 219 0.10 11.29 13.76
CA ALA A 219 0.44 9.98 13.26
C ALA A 219 1.97 9.77 13.23
N GLU A 220 2.72 10.77 12.73
CA GLU A 220 4.19 10.72 12.69
C GLU A 220 4.80 10.77 14.09
N GLY A 221 4.18 11.56 14.97
CA GLY A 221 4.56 11.66 16.36
C GLY A 221 4.48 10.33 17.05
N PHE A 222 3.32 9.69 16.95
CA PHE A 222 3.11 8.36 17.49
C PHE A 222 4.08 7.35 16.87
N ALA A 223 4.22 7.33 15.53
CA ALA A 223 5.10 6.41 14.83
C ALA A 223 6.56 6.55 15.30
N SER A 224 7.04 7.77 15.48
CA SER A 224 8.43 8.03 15.93
C SER A 224 8.78 7.45 17.31
N LEU A 225 7.78 7.21 18.16
CA LEU A 225 8.00 6.62 19.49
C LEU A 225 8.36 5.13 19.40
N TYR A 226 7.96 4.47 18.31
CA TYR A 226 8.06 3.02 18.15
C TYR A 226 8.90 2.59 16.94
N ASP A 227 9.14 3.51 16.00
CA ASP A 227 9.87 3.26 14.77
C ASP A 227 11.07 4.21 14.62
N SER A 228 12.26 3.62 14.46
CA SER A 228 13.51 4.38 14.39
C SER A 228 13.72 5.14 13.08
N TYR A 229 13.07 4.73 11.99
CA TYR A 229 13.08 5.47 10.74
C TYR A 229 12.29 6.77 10.91
N TRP A 230 11.08 6.70 11.49
CA TRP A 230 10.27 7.88 11.78
C TRP A 230 10.91 8.79 12.83
N ALA A 231 11.60 8.21 13.81
CA ALA A 231 12.40 8.99 14.76
C ALA A 231 13.55 9.78 14.07
N ALA A 232 14.04 9.30 12.92
CA ALA A 232 15.17 9.91 12.20
C ALA A 232 14.73 10.97 11.17
N GLU A 233 13.57 10.81 10.53
CA GLU A 233 13.01 11.79 9.58
C GLU A 233 12.68 13.14 10.23
N GLY A 234 12.43 13.14 11.54
CA GLY A 234 12.09 14.36 12.28
C GLY A 234 10.63 14.77 12.05
N ARG A 235 10.32 16.05 12.28
CA ARG A 235 8.94 16.54 12.16
C ARG A 235 8.66 17.04 10.74
N PRO A 236 7.57 16.58 10.09
CA PRO A 236 7.16 17.14 8.81
C PRO A 236 6.63 18.57 8.98
N GLU A 237 6.61 19.32 7.87
CA GLU A 237 6.03 20.67 7.82
C GLU A 237 4.52 20.65 8.07
N GLU A 238 3.83 19.65 7.51
CA GLU A 238 2.42 19.34 7.79
C GLU A 238 2.32 18.05 8.60
N ALA A 239 1.76 18.12 9.81
CA ALA A 239 1.47 16.94 10.61
C ALA A 239 0.09 16.36 10.30
N HIS A 240 -0.03 15.06 10.49
CA HIS A 240 -1.26 14.30 10.27
C HIS A 240 -1.84 13.89 11.61
N LEU A 241 -3.15 14.03 11.82
CA LEU A 241 -3.81 13.51 13.03
C LEU A 241 -3.75 11.98 13.08
N ILE A 242 -3.98 11.41 14.26
CA ILE A 242 -4.01 9.95 14.46
C ILE A 242 -5.17 9.33 13.67
N GLY A 243 -4.87 8.68 12.55
CA GLY A 243 -5.85 7.97 11.71
C GLY A 243 -5.83 6.45 11.93
N CYS A 244 -6.61 5.72 11.14
CA CYS A 244 -6.67 4.25 11.18
C CYS A 244 -5.27 3.62 11.01
N GLN A 245 -4.51 4.11 10.03
CA GLN A 245 -3.18 3.64 9.68
C GLN A 245 -2.12 3.90 10.76
N THR A 246 -2.37 4.82 11.69
CA THR A 246 -1.46 5.06 12.82
C THR A 246 -1.36 3.83 13.71
N CYS A 247 -2.41 3.01 13.76
CA CYS A 247 -2.49 1.81 14.58
C CYS A 247 -2.58 0.52 13.76
N HIS A 248 -3.03 0.60 12.51
CA HIS A 248 -3.23 -0.53 11.60
C HIS A 248 -2.37 -0.38 10.36
N ASP A 249 -1.23 -1.06 10.29
CA ASP A 249 -0.44 -1.09 9.06
C ASP A 249 -1.19 -1.92 7.99
N PRO A 250 -1.56 -1.33 6.83
CA PRO A 250 -2.16 -2.07 5.74
C PRO A 250 -1.13 -2.84 4.90
N HIS A 251 0.16 -2.66 5.17
CA HIS A 251 1.25 -3.54 4.75
C HIS A 251 1.53 -4.48 5.92
#